data_AF-A0A968XMK2-F1
#
_entry.id   AF-A0A968XMK2-F1
#
_cell.length_a   1.000
_cell.length_b   1.000
_cell.length_c   1.000
_cell.angle_alpha   90.00
_cell.angle_beta   90.00
_cell.angle_gamma   90.00
#
_symmetry.space_group_name_H-M   'P 1'
#
loop_
_entity.id
_entity.type
_entity.pdbx_description
1 polymer ?
#
loop_
_entity_poly.entity_id
_entity_poly.type
_entity_poly.pdbx_seq_one_letter_code
_entity_poly.pdbx_strand_id
1 'polypeptide(L)' 'MRILITGGAGFLGSHLSERLLNEGHEVICLDNFFTGRKENIAHLL' A
#
# COMPACT_ATOMS: atom_id res chain seq x y z
N MET A 1 -7.68 9.58 -8.17
CA MET A 1 -6.57 9.41 -9.13
C MET A 1 -6.08 7.96 -9.06
N ARG A 2 -5.30 7.49 -10.03
CA ARG A 2 -4.67 6.16 -9.99
C ARG A 2 -3.20 6.31 -9.63
N ILE A 3 -2.77 5.71 -8.52
CA ILE A 3 -1.46 5.96 -7.89
C ILE A 3 -0.69 4.65 -7.76
N LEU A 4 0.58 4.64 -8.19
CA LEU A 4 1.50 3.52 -7.97
C LEU A 4 2.38 3.80 -6.75
N ILE A 5 2.39 2.87 -5.79
CA ILE A 5 3.27 2.90 -4.62
C ILE A 5 4.26 1.75 -4.73
N THR A 6 5.55 2.07 -4.79
CA THR A 6 6.60 1.08 -4.63
C THR A 6 6.88 0.86 -3.14
N GLY A 7 7.08 -0.39 -2.73
CA GLY A 7 7.25 -0.71 -1.31
C GLY A 7 5.97 -0.59 -0.48
N GLY A 8 4.80 -0.75 -1.11
CA GLY A 8 3.51 -0.53 -0.47
C GLY A 8 3.14 -1.54 0.63
N ALA A 9 3.86 -2.67 0.74
CA ALA A 9 3.74 -3.61 1.86
C ALA A 9 4.72 -3.31 3.01
N GLY A 10 5.51 -2.23 2.93
CA GLY A 10 6.31 -1.70 4.03
C GLY A 10 5.47 -0.94 5.07
N PHE A 11 6.10 -0.53 6.18
CA PHE A 11 5.42 0.25 7.23
C PHE A 11 4.81 1.55 6.69
N LEU A 12 5.63 2.40 6.06
CA LEU A 12 5.13 3.67 5.49
C LEU A 12 4.21 3.45 4.29
N GLY A 13 4.56 2.49 3.41
CA GLY A 13 3.81 2.21 2.19
C GLY A 13 2.37 1.77 2.46
N SER A 14 2.16 0.93 3.48
CA SER A 14 0.83 0.46 3.87
C SER A 14 -0.06 1.57 4.44
N HIS A 15 0.48 2.40 5.35
CA HIS A 15 -0.25 3.53 5.92
C HIS A 15 -0.55 4.61 4.87
N LEU A 16 0.37 4.84 3.93
CA LEU A 16 0.11 5.74 2.80
C LEU A 16 -0.98 5.18 1.88
N SER A 17 -0.96 3.86 1.61
CA SER A 17 -2.00 3.19 0.83
C SER A 17 -3.37 3.35 1.48
N GLU A 18 -3.49 3.07 2.78
CA GLU A 18 -4.73 3.25 3.55
C GLU A 18 -5.26 4.69 3.46
N ARG A 19 -4.39 5.68 3.68
CA ARG A 19 -4.78 7.09 3.58
C ARG A 19 -5.31 7.45 2.19
N LEU A 20 -4.60 7.07 1.13
CA LEU A 20 -4.99 7.43 -0.24
C LEU A 20 -6.28 6.72 -0.67
N LEU A 21 -6.48 5.47 -0.24
CA LEU A 21 -7.75 4.76 -0.42
C LEU A 21 -8.90 5.49 0.29
N ASN A 22 -8.69 5.94 1.54
CA ASN A 22 -9.67 6.74 2.29
C ASN A 22 -9.98 8.10 1.64
N GLU A 23 -9.04 8.67 0.89
CA GLU A 23 -9.23 9.89 0.08
C GLU A 23 -9.93 9.60 -1.28
N GLY A 24 -10.33 8.36 -1.55
CA GLY A 24 -11.06 7.95 -2.76
C GLY A 24 -10.18 7.73 -3.98
N HIS A 25 -8.89 7.44 -3.78
CA HIS A 25 -7.97 7.10 -4.87
C HIS A 25 -7.88 5.60 -5.10
N GLU A 26 -7.53 5.20 -6.32
CA GLU A 26 -7.14 3.83 -6.65
C GLU A 26 -5.63 3.69 -6.43
N VAL A 27 -5.22 2.71 -5.61
CA VAL A 27 -3.82 2.46 -5.28
C VAL A 27 -3.37 1.14 -5.88
N ILE A 28 -2.29 1.17 -6.65
CA ILE A 28 -1.55 -0.01 -7.11
C ILE A 28 -0.31 -0.15 -6.22
N CYS A 29 -0.25 -1.21 -5.43
CA CYS A 29 0.91 -1.53 -4.61
C CYS A 29 1.86 -2.45 -5.39
N LEU A 30 3.11 -2.02 -5.59
CA LEU A 30 4.19 -2.83 -6.15
C LEU A 30 5.24 -3.09 -5.06
N ASP A 31 5.34 -4.33 -4.61
CA ASP A 31 6.27 -4.73 -3.56
C ASP A 31 6.83 -6.13 -3.84
N ASN A 32 8.13 -6.31 -3.59
CA ASN A 32 8.81 -7.59 -3.71
C ASN A 32 8.97 -8.32 -2.36
N PHE A 33 8.46 -7.74 -1.28
CA PHE A 33 8.49 -8.26 0.09
C PHE A 33 9.90 -8.50 0.64
N PHE A 34 10.91 -7.75 0.20
CA PHE A 34 12.27 -7.91 0.75
C PHE A 34 12.35 -7.56 2.25
N THR A 35 11.68 -6.48 2.66
CA THR A 35 11.44 -6.10 4.06
C THR A 35 9.96 -5.90 4.39
N GLY A 36 9.10 -5.83 3.37
CA GLY A 36 7.65 -5.70 3.50
C GLY A 36 6.99 -7.00 3.97
N ARG A 37 5.78 -6.88 4.52
CA ARG A 37 5.01 -7.99 5.10
C ARG A 37 3.59 -7.96 4.55
N LYS A 38 3.04 -9.11 4.16
CA LYS A 38 1.66 -9.19 3.62
C LYS A 38 0.63 -8.73 4.65
N GLU A 39 0.91 -8.96 5.93
CA GLU A 39 0.07 -8.54 7.06
C GLU A 39 -0.14 -7.03 7.09
N ASN A 40 0.83 -6.24 6.62
CA ASN A 40 0.72 -4.78 6.59
C ASN A 40 -0.36 -4.27 5.62
N ILE A 41 -0.75 -5.06 4.62
CA ILE A 41 -1.76 -4.68 3.61
C ILE A 41 -2.99 -5.57 3.61
N ALA A 42 -3.03 -6.61 4.46
CA ALA A 42 -4.12 -7.58 4.48
C ALA A 42 -5.49 -6.97 4.80
N HIS A 43 -5.53 -5.85 5.52
CA HIS A 43 -6.74 -5.12 5.88
C HIS A 43 -7.25 -4.19 4.75
N LEU A 44 -6.49 -4.05 3.66
CA LEU A 44 -6.82 -3.20 2.50
C LEU A 44 -7.34 -4.00 1.29
N LEU A 45 -7.42 -5.34 1.42
CA LEU A 45 -7.90 -6.28 0.40
C LEU A 45 -9.32 -6.75 0.71
#